data_AF-A0A8D9BHR5-F1
#
_entry.id   AF-A0A8D9BHR5-F1
#
_cell.length_a   1.000
_cell.length_b   1.000
_cell.length_c   1.000
_cell.angle_alpha   90.00
_cell.angle_beta   90.00
_cell.angle_gamma   90.00
#
_symmetry.space_group_name_H-M   'P 1'
#
loop_
_entity.id
_entity.type
_entity.pdbx_description
1 polymer ?
#
loop_
_entity_poly.entity_id
_entity_poly.type
_entity_poly.pdbx_seq_one_letter_code
_entity_poly.pdbx_strand_id
1 'polypeptide(L)'
;MYSILFSTDVFSLNCAFLRNLYPVEKLPKTLLYAHCKFQHYDQPKYETTQNEKLFRSLLTVNGKQYTSQFWEKNKRNAEQGAAIVCLSALSFPEYSQTELRETGVLR
;
A
#
# COMPACT_ATOMS: atom_id res chain seq x y z
N MET A 1 -3.14 2.23 35.24
CA MET A 1 -2.75 3.09 34.10
C MET A 1 -3.37 2.45 32.86
N TYR A 2 -4.54 2.93 32.42
CA TYR A 2 -5.26 2.30 31.31
C TYR A 2 -4.59 2.69 30.01
N SER A 3 -3.97 1.72 29.34
CA SER A 3 -3.44 1.90 27.98
C SER A 3 -4.64 2.11 27.06
N ILE A 4 -4.75 3.31 26.51
CA ILE A 4 -5.71 3.65 25.47
C ILE A 4 -5.49 2.66 24.32
N LEU A 5 -6.49 1.83 24.04
CA LEU A 5 -6.55 1.02 22.83
C LEU A 5 -6.61 2.00 21.66
N PHE A 6 -5.46 2.31 21.05
CA PHE A 6 -5.46 2.99 19.76
C PHE A 6 -6.14 2.05 18.78
N SER A 7 -7.42 2.33 18.50
CA SER A 7 -8.04 1.90 17.25
C SER A 7 -7.28 2.60 16.14
N THR A 8 -6.16 2.02 15.72
CA THR A 8 -5.45 2.44 14.51
C THR A 8 -6.37 2.09 13.36
N ASP A 9 -7.14 3.08 12.90
CA ASP A 9 -8.00 2.90 11.74
C ASP A 9 -7.10 2.62 10.54
N VAL A 10 -7.16 1.40 10.03
CA VAL A 10 -6.34 0.95 8.92
C VAL A 10 -7.08 1.29 7.64
N PHE A 11 -6.58 2.27 6.88
CA PHE A 11 -7.17 2.58 5.58
C PHE A 11 -6.92 1.43 4.61
N SER A 12 -7.99 0.94 3.98
CA SER A 12 -7.90 -0.21 3.09
C SER A 12 -8.75 -0.06 1.83
N LEU A 13 -8.22 -0.58 0.72
CA LEU A 13 -8.89 -0.73 -0.57
C LEU A 13 -8.57 -2.13 -1.13
N ASN A 14 -9.42 -2.66 -2.00
CA ASN A 14 -9.20 -3.96 -2.62
C ASN A 14 -8.32 -3.85 -3.89
N CYS A 15 -7.03 -3.55 -3.70
CA CYS A 15 -6.09 -3.27 -4.79
C CYS A 15 -5.17 -4.48 -5.09
N ALA A 16 -5.19 -4.99 -6.32
CA ALA A 16 -4.27 -6.01 -6.80
C ALA A 16 -3.09 -5.38 -7.56
N PHE A 17 -1.85 -5.81 -7.30
CA PHE A 17 -0.69 -5.30 -8.03
C PHE A 17 -0.56 -5.97 -9.41
N LEU A 18 -0.85 -5.20 -10.46
CA LEU A 18 -0.74 -5.64 -11.85
C LEU A 18 0.60 -5.20 -12.45
N ARG A 19 1.59 -6.09 -12.41
CA ARG A 19 2.99 -5.76 -12.77
C ARG A 19 3.16 -5.14 -14.16
N ASN A 20 2.34 -5.52 -15.13
CA ASN A 20 2.39 -5.02 -16.51
C ASN A 20 2.00 -3.55 -16.66
N LEU A 21 1.32 -2.96 -15.68
CA LEU A 21 0.94 -1.54 -15.70
C LEU A 21 2.05 -0.59 -15.28
N TYR A 22 3.12 -1.10 -14.67
CA TYR A 22 4.17 -0.28 -14.07
C TYR A 22 5.53 -0.53 -14.73
N PRO A 23 6.21 0.51 -15.25
CA PRO A 23 7.59 0.38 -15.66
C PRO A 23 8.47 0.12 -14.44
N VAL A 24 9.65 -0.47 -14.66
CA VAL A 24 10.55 -0.90 -13.58
C VAL A 24 10.94 0.28 -12.67
N GLU A 25 11.12 1.47 -13.24
CA GLU A 25 11.52 2.65 -12.46
C GLU A 25 10.37 3.28 -11.65
N LYS A 26 9.09 3.00 -11.99
CA LYS A 26 7.91 3.66 -11.37
C LYS A 26 7.00 2.67 -10.64
N LEU A 27 7.60 1.72 -9.93
CA LEU A 27 6.84 0.84 -9.04
C LEU A 27 6.24 1.65 -7.87
N PRO A 28 5.00 1.32 -7.42
CA PRO A 28 4.33 2.03 -6.33
C PRO A 28 5.19 2.16 -5.06
N LYS A 29 5.86 1.08 -4.65
CA LYS A 29 6.77 1.08 -3.49
C LYS A 29 7.98 1.99 -3.67
N THR A 30 8.53 2.07 -4.88
CA THR A 30 9.67 2.95 -5.19
C THR A 30 9.25 4.42 -5.13
N LEU A 31 8.10 4.74 -5.73
CA LEU A 31 7.52 6.08 -5.72
C LEU A 31 7.19 6.53 -4.30
N LEU A 32 6.56 5.66 -3.50
CA LEU A 32 6.25 5.95 -2.11
C LEU A 32 7.51 6.18 -1.26
N TYR A 33 8.56 5.38 -1.45
CA TYR A 33 9.84 5.58 -0.76
C TYR A 33 10.44 6.96 -1.07
N ALA A 34 10.44 7.36 -2.35
CA ALA A 34 10.91 8.67 -2.78
C ALA A 34 10.05 9.80 -2.17
N HIS A 35 8.74 9.63 -2.14
CA HIS A 35 7.82 10.58 -1.51
C HIS A 35 8.10 10.75 -0.01
N CYS A 36 8.24 9.66 0.76
CA CYS A 36 8.57 9.75 2.19
C CYS A 36 9.89 10.48 2.42
N LYS A 37 10.91 10.20 1.60
CA LYS A 37 12.19 10.93 1.67
C LYS A 37 12.02 12.42 1.41
N PHE A 38 11.23 12.78 0.39
CA PHE A 38 10.96 14.19 0.05
C PHE A 38 10.18 14.92 1.14
N GLN A 39 9.24 14.24 1.81
CA GLN A 39 8.44 14.78 2.91
C GLN A 39 9.14 14.73 4.29
N HIS A 40 10.40 14.29 4.35
CA HIS A 40 11.15 14.07 5.59
C HIS A 40 10.45 13.12 6.59
N TYR A 41 9.69 12.16 6.07
CA TYR A 41 9.12 11.09 6.88
C TYR A 41 10.13 9.96 7.08
N ASP A 42 9.91 9.17 8.13
CA ASP A 42 10.55 7.87 8.28
C ASP A 42 10.31 7.01 7.04
N GLN A 43 11.24 6.08 6.78
CA GLN A 43 11.09 5.12 5.71
C GLN A 43 9.80 4.29 5.89
N PRO A 44 9.04 4.01 4.80
CA PRO A 44 7.84 3.20 4.88
C PRO A 44 8.14 1.81 5.48
N LYS A 45 7.39 1.41 6.52
CA LYS A 45 7.56 0.11 7.18
C LYS A 45 6.50 -0.87 6.71
N TYR A 46 6.93 -2.07 6.30
CA TYR A 46 6.04 -3.12 5.81
C TYR A 46 6.08 -4.33 6.74
N GLU A 47 4.91 -4.75 7.17
CA GLU A 47 4.69 -5.99 7.90
C GLU A 47 3.82 -6.90 7.04
N THR A 48 4.35 -8.05 6.63
CA THR A 48 3.65 -8.98 5.73
C THR A 48 3.18 -10.21 6.49
N THR A 49 1.88 -10.45 6.44
CA THR A 49 1.26 -11.69 6.92
C THR A 49 1.12 -12.67 5.77
N GLN A 50 1.51 -13.93 6.01
CA GLN A 50 1.28 -15.03 5.09
C GLN A 50 0.15 -15.91 5.63
N ASN A 51 -0.81 -16.24 4.77
CA ASN A 51 -1.83 -17.25 5.03
C ASN A 51 -1.76 -18.29 3.89
N GLU A 52 -1.40 -19.53 4.22
CA GLU A 52 -1.08 -20.57 3.24
C GLU A 52 -0.06 -20.09 2.17
N LYS A 53 -0.47 -19.98 0.91
CA LYS A 53 0.35 -19.52 -0.23
C LYS A 53 0.11 -18.05 -0.59
N LEU A 54 -0.65 -17.33 0.23
CA LEU A 54 -1.08 -15.97 -0.02
C LEU A 54 -0.47 -14.99 0.99
N PHE A 55 -0.25 -13.76 0.55
CA PHE A 55 0.45 -12.72 1.28
C PHE A 55 -0.37 -11.43 1.30
N ARG A 56 -0.38 -10.75 2.44
CA ARG A 56 -0.95 -9.41 2.59
C ARG A 56 0.00 -8.56 3.41
N SER A 57 0.18 -7.29 3.03
CA SER A 57 1.05 -6.38 3.76
C SER A 57 0.26 -5.27 4.44
N LEU A 58 0.63 -4.99 5.69
CA LEU A 58 0.32 -3.77 6.40
C LEU A 58 1.50 -2.81 6.20
N LEU A 59 1.19 -1.57 5.82
CA LEU A 59 2.16 -0.52 5.55
C LEU A 59 1.94 0.61 6.57
N THR A 60 3.01 1.05 7.22
CA THR A 60 2.99 2.22 8.10
C THR A 60 3.78 3.37 7.48
N VAL A 61 3.13 4.53 7.30
CA VAL A 61 3.74 5.79 6.84
C VAL A 61 3.23 6.93 7.72
N ASN A 62 4.16 7.70 8.31
CA ASN A 62 3.84 8.85 9.16
C ASN A 62 2.77 8.56 10.24
N GLY A 63 2.93 7.42 10.94
CA GLY A 63 2.01 6.98 12.00
C GLY A 63 0.66 6.45 11.52
N LYS A 64 0.37 6.47 10.21
CA LYS A 64 -0.87 5.93 9.63
C LYS A 64 -0.64 4.57 8.98
N GLN A 65 -1.67 3.73 8.99
CA GLN A 65 -1.61 2.37 8.49
C GLN A 65 -2.48 2.17 7.25
N TYR A 66 -1.94 1.42 6.30
CA TYR A 66 -2.53 1.18 4.98
C TYR A 66 -2.39 -0.29 4.62
N THR A 67 -3.42 -0.87 3.99
CA THR A 67 -3.33 -2.26 3.52
C THR A 67 -4.25 -2.49 2.32
N SER A 68 -3.82 -3.35 1.39
CA SER A 68 -4.74 -3.90 0.41
C SER A 68 -5.57 -5.03 1.03
N GLN A 69 -6.85 -5.11 0.69
CA GLN A 69 -7.70 -6.28 1.00
C GLN A 69 -7.41 -7.48 0.09
N PHE A 70 -6.75 -7.24 -1.04
CA PHE A 70 -6.37 -8.29 -1.99
C PHE A 70 -5.18 -9.10 -1.47
N TRP A 71 -5.31 -10.43 -1.51
CA TRP A 71 -4.25 -11.35 -1.13
C TRP A 71 -3.40 -11.73 -2.34
N GLU A 72 -2.10 -11.51 -2.24
CA GLU A 72 -1.14 -11.67 -3.34
C GLU A 72 -0.42 -13.01 -3.29
N LYS A 73 0.09 -13.48 -4.43
CA LYS A 73 0.82 -14.76 -4.52
C LYS A 73 2.24 -14.71 -3.94
N ASN A 74 2.76 -13.52 -3.66
CA ASN A 74 4.08 -13.34 -3.07
C ASN A 74 4.17 -12.05 -2.25
N LYS A 75 5.14 -12.03 -1.33
CA LYS A 75 5.41 -10.87 -0.45
C LYS A 75 5.65 -9.57 -1.22
N ARG A 76 6.43 -9.60 -2.30
CA ARG A 76 6.79 -8.37 -3.04
C ARG A 76 5.55 -7.70 -3.63
N ASN A 77 4.62 -8.47 -4.20
CA ASN A 77 3.37 -7.94 -4.71
C ASN A 77 2.46 -7.41 -3.59
N ALA A 78 2.39 -8.10 -2.44
CA ALA A 78 1.61 -7.65 -1.29
C ALA A 78 2.07 -6.26 -0.79
N GLU A 79 3.38 -6.03 -0.75
CA GLU A 79 3.95 -4.72 -0.40
C GLU A 79 3.58 -3.64 -1.45
N GLN A 80 3.62 -3.97 -2.75
CA GLN A 80 3.17 -3.04 -3.79
C GLN A 80 1.69 -2.69 -3.65
N GLY A 81 0.84 -3.68 -3.35
CA GLY A 81 -0.59 -3.47 -3.10
C GLY A 81 -0.83 -2.52 -1.94
N ALA A 82 -0.13 -2.68 -0.82
CA ALA A 82 -0.22 -1.75 0.31
C ALA A 82 0.27 -0.34 -0.06
N ALA A 83 1.33 -0.22 -0.86
CA ALA A 83 1.82 1.07 -1.36
C ALA A 83 0.80 1.78 -2.26
N ILE A 84 0.10 1.06 -3.14
CA ILE A 84 -1.00 1.61 -3.98
C ILE A 84 -2.08 2.24 -3.08
N VAL A 85 -2.50 1.53 -2.04
CA VAL A 85 -3.51 2.03 -1.09
C VAL A 85 -3.04 3.32 -0.40
N CYS A 86 -1.78 3.37 0.02
CA CYS A 86 -1.20 4.56 0.62
C CYS A 86 -1.15 5.74 -0.36
N LEU A 87 -0.68 5.53 -1.60
CA LEU A 87 -0.63 6.57 -2.62
C LEU A 87 -2.02 7.10 -2.99
N SER A 88 -3.02 6.22 -3.05
CA SER A 88 -4.42 6.62 -3.23
C SER A 88 -4.91 7.50 -2.10
N ALA A 89 -4.63 7.13 -0.84
CA ALA A 89 -5.00 7.93 0.34
C ALA A 89 -4.26 9.28 0.41
N LEU A 90 -3.04 9.34 -0.12
CA LEU A 90 -2.25 10.57 -0.27
C LEU A 90 -2.67 11.42 -1.49
N SER A 91 -3.71 11.01 -2.22
CA SER A 91 -4.27 11.72 -3.37
C SER A 91 -3.29 11.92 -4.53
N PHE A 92 -2.42 10.94 -4.77
CA PHE A 92 -1.62 10.91 -6.01
C PHE A 92 -2.55 10.74 -7.22
N PRO A 93 -2.49 11.61 -8.24
CA PRO A 93 -3.42 11.59 -9.37
C PRO A 93 -3.50 10.24 -10.08
N GLU A 94 -2.35 9.58 -10.32
CA GLU A 94 -2.27 8.28 -10.99
C GLU A 94 -2.79 7.12 -10.13
N TYR A 95 -3.09 7.37 -8.86
CA TYR A 95 -3.62 6.40 -7.90
C TYR A 95 -4.99 6.83 -7.37
N SER A 96 -5.69 7.72 -8.08
CA SER A 96 -7.07 8.03 -7.79
C SER A 96 -7.93 6.77 -7.90
N GLN A 97 -8.98 6.65 -7.08
CA GLN A 97 -9.82 5.45 -7.11
C GLN A 97 -10.49 5.22 -8.49
N THR A 98 -10.75 6.30 -9.23
CA THR A 98 -11.26 6.23 -10.61
C THR A 98 -10.24 5.56 -11.53
N GLU A 99 -9.00 6.07 -11.58
CA GLU A 99 -7.91 5.50 -12.38
C GLU A 99 -7.62 4.04 -12.01
N LEU A 100 -7.61 3.73 -10.71
CA LEU A 100 -7.38 2.37 -10.24
C LEU A 100 -8.50 1.41 -10.65
N ARG A 101 -9.76 1.87 -10.74
CA ARG A 101 -10.88 1.07 -11.25
C ARG A 101 -10.78 0.84 -12.75
N GLU A 102 -10.47 1.88 -13.51
CA GLU A 102 -10.34 1.81 -14.97
C GLU A 102 -9.22 0.87 -15.41
N THR A 103 -8.12 0.85 -14.67
CA THR A 103 -6.97 -0.05 -14.91
C THR A 103 -7.16 -1.47 -14.34
N GLY A 104 -8.24 -1.72 -13.60
CA GLY A 104 -8.53 -3.02 -12.97
C GLY A 104 -7.66 -3.34 -11.74
N VAL A 105 -6.89 -2.37 -11.24
CA VAL A 105 -6.11 -2.49 -10.00
C VAL A 105 -7.05 -2.54 -8.80
N LEU A 106 -8.03 -1.64 -8.72
CA LEU A 106 -9.07 -1.61 -7.70
C LEU A 106 -10.26 -2.48 -8.14
N ARG A 107 -10.56 -3.52 -7.36
CA ARG A 107 -11.55 -4.57 -7.68
C ARG A 107 -12.78 -4.53 -6.80
#